data_AF-A0A3N2M536-F1
#
_entry.id   AF-A0A3N2M536-F1
#
_cell.length_a   1.000
_cell.length_b   1.000
_cell.length_c   1.000
_cell.angle_alpha   90.00
_cell.angle_beta   90.00
_cell.angle_gamma   90.00
#
_symmetry.space_group_name_H-M   'P 1'
#
loop_
_entity.id
_entity.type
_entity.pdbx_description
1 polymer ?
#
loop_
_entity_poly.entity_id
_entity_poly.type
_entity_poly.pdbx_seq_one_letter_code
_entity_poly.pdbx_strand_id
1 'polypeptide(L)'
;MDTKLFINRAADLVKEYIAEEEAYTDNVQLQINTLTWDMEIADPENDLPDCDYYPMMDLVKMSVENPGQWVPDMDAIEEMAADYVFTE
;
A
#
# COMPACT_ATOMS: atom_id res chain seq x y z
N MET A 1 12.70 5.46 -10.44
CA MET A 1 11.80 5.70 -9.30
C MET A 1 12.68 5.72 -8.06
N ASP A 2 12.46 6.65 -7.12
CA ASP A 2 13.24 6.71 -5.87
C ASP A 2 12.52 5.91 -4.78
N THR A 3 13.24 5.08 -4.02
CA THR A 3 12.65 4.22 -2.99
C THR A 3 11.88 5.02 -1.93
N LYS A 4 12.36 6.21 -1.55
CA LYS A 4 11.65 7.04 -0.58
C LYS A 4 10.37 7.60 -1.17
N LEU A 5 10.39 8.00 -2.45
CA LEU A 5 9.18 8.44 -3.14
C LEU A 5 8.14 7.31 -3.21
N PHE A 6 8.58 6.08 -3.49
CA PHE A 6 7.74 4.88 -3.49
C PHE A 6 7.10 4.63 -2.11
N ILE A 7 7.92 4.58 -1.06
CA ILE A 7 7.45 4.37 0.33
C ILE A 7 6.44 5.46 0.73
N ASN A 8 6.73 6.73 0.43
CA ASN A 8 5.82 7.83 0.76
C ASN A 8 4.48 7.69 0.03
N ARG A 9 4.48 7.33 -1.25
CA ARG A 9 3.25 7.12 -2.04
C ARG A 9 2.41 5.97 -1.48
N ALA A 10 3.04 4.84 -1.18
CA ALA A 10 2.35 3.70 -0.58
C ALA A 10 1.75 4.08 0.78
N ALA A 11 2.52 4.76 1.64
CA ALA A 11 2.05 5.20 2.94
C ALA A 11 0.88 6.21 2.84
N ASP A 12 0.87 7.08 1.83
CA ASP A 12 -0.24 8.02 1.62
C ASP A 12 -1.52 7.32 1.16
N LEU A 13 -1.42 6.33 0.27
CA LEU A 13 -2.58 5.50 -0.12
C LEU A 13 -3.13 4.68 1.04
N VAL A 14 -2.25 4.15 1.91
CA VAL A 14 -2.69 3.44 3.12
C VAL A 14 -3.42 4.39 4.08
N LYS A 15 -2.98 5.64 4.22
CA LYS A 15 -3.71 6.64 5.01
C LYS A 15 -5.07 6.97 4.41
N GLU A 16 -5.14 7.08 3.08
CA GLU A 16 -6.39 7.31 2.36
C GLU A 16 -7.37 6.14 2.59
N TYR A 17 -6.89 4.91 2.47
CA TYR A 17 -7.66 3.70 2.81
C TYR A 17 -8.20 3.74 4.25
N ILE A 18 -7.36 4.08 5.24
CA ILE A 18 -7.78 4.17 6.64
C ILE A 18 -8.81 5.30 6.85
N ALA A 19 -8.61 6.45 6.19
CA ALA A 19 -9.49 7.61 6.34
C ALA A 19 -10.86 7.40 5.70
N GLU A 20 -10.92 6.60 4.63
CA GLU A 20 -12.12 6.27 3.89
C GLU A 20 -12.46 4.77 3.99
N GLU A 21 -12.20 4.13 5.14
CA GLU A 21 -12.38 2.68 5.31
C GLU A 21 -13.81 2.21 4.97
N GLU A 22 -14.81 3.06 5.17
CA GLU A 22 -16.22 2.79 4.84
C GLU A 22 -16.52 2.81 3.32
N ALA A 23 -15.65 3.42 2.51
CA ALA A 23 -15.79 3.52 1.06
C ALA A 23 -15.22 2.29 0.32
N TYR A 24 -14.35 1.52 0.99
CA TYR A 24 -13.63 0.39 0.41
C TYR A 24 -14.15 -0.94 0.95
N THR A 25 -13.92 -2.01 0.20
CA THR A 25 -14.21 -3.38 0.68
C THR A 25 -13.12 -3.85 1.64
N ASP A 26 -13.44 -4.78 2.54
CA ASP A 26 -12.44 -5.35 3.47
C ASP A 26 -11.28 -6.08 2.76
N ASN A 27 -11.42 -6.37 1.46
CA ASN A 27 -10.47 -7.16 0.68
C ASN A 27 -9.67 -6.32 -0.33
N VAL A 28 -9.70 -4.98 -0.23
CA VAL A 28 -8.92 -4.14 -1.13
C VAL A 28 -7.41 -4.36 -0.99
N GLN A 29 -6.72 -4.10 -2.10
CA GLN A 29 -5.29 -4.30 -2.23
C GLN A 29 -4.64 -3.06 -2.86
N LEU A 30 -3.40 -2.80 -2.47
CA LEU A 30 -2.53 -1.86 -3.14
C LEU A 30 -2.05 -2.49 -4.44
N GLN A 31 -2.49 -1.93 -5.56
CA GLN A 31 -2.00 -2.26 -6.89
C GLN A 31 -0.76 -1.42 -7.20
N ILE A 32 0.30 -2.07 -7.69
CA ILE A 32 1.56 -1.42 -8.06
C ILE A 32 1.89 -1.81 -9.50
N ASN A 33 1.84 -0.85 -10.41
CA ASN A 33 2.24 -1.09 -11.80
C ASN A 33 3.77 -1.15 -11.89
N THR A 34 4.35 -2.30 -12.22
CA THR A 34 5.81 -2.47 -12.26
C THR A 34 6.48 -1.78 -13.47
N LEU A 35 5.70 -1.34 -14.46
CA LEU A 35 6.19 -0.62 -15.65
C LEU A 35 6.22 0.89 -15.43
N THR A 36 5.18 1.47 -14.83
CA THR A 36 5.05 2.92 -14.60
C THR A 36 5.36 3.34 -13.17
N TRP A 37 5.32 2.41 -12.22
CA TRP A 37 5.40 2.63 -10.78
C TRP A 37 4.26 3.48 -10.23
N ASP A 38 3.11 3.47 -10.92
CA ASP A 38 1.87 4.03 -10.40
C ASP A 38 1.24 3.07 -9.38
N MET A 39 0.62 3.65 -8.36
CA MET A 39 0.02 2.93 -7.25
C MET A 39 -1.41 3.38 -7.05
N GLU A 40 -2.32 2.45 -6.87
CA GLU A 40 -3.74 2.72 -6.66
C GLU A 40 -4.37 1.68 -5.72
N ILE A 41 -5.45 2.05 -5.05
CA ILE A 41 -6.27 1.10 -4.29
C ILE A 41 -7.18 0.39 -5.29
N ALA A 42 -7.05 -0.94 -5.38
CA ALA A 42 -7.82 -1.76 -6.30
C ALA A 42 -8.57 -2.87 -5.55
N ASP A 43 -9.74 -3.22 -6.07
CA ASP A 43 -10.43 -4.45 -5.66
C ASP A 43 -9.79 -5.69 -6.33
N PRO A 44 -9.77 -6.84 -5.64
CA PRO A 44 -9.19 -8.09 -6.14
C PRO A 44 -9.91 -8.71 -7.34
N GLU A 45 -11.04 -8.15 -7.76
CA GLU A 45 -11.72 -8.55 -8.99
C GLU A 45 -11.09 -7.90 -10.25
N ASN A 46 -10.24 -6.89 -10.09
CA ASN A 46 -9.66 -6.10 -11.17
C ASN A 46 -8.16 -6.37 -11.36
N ASP A 47 -7.77 -7.63 -11.49
CA ASP A 47 -6.38 -7.99 -11.77
C ASP A 47 -5.96 -7.55 -13.19
N LEU A 48 -4.92 -6.73 -13.25
CA LEU A 48 -4.27 -6.23 -14.45
C LEU A 48 -2.92 -6.94 -14.64
N PRO A 49 -2.49 -7.15 -15.89
CA PRO A 49 -1.16 -7.67 -16.16
C PRO A 49 -0.08 -6.66 -15.72
N ASP A 50 1.11 -7.19 -15.41
CA ASP A 50 2.31 -6.41 -15.04
C ASP A 50 2.13 -5.55 -13.76
N CYS A 51 1.17 -5.91 -12.92
CA CYS A 51 0.91 -5.29 -11.63
C CYS A 51 1.17 -6.28 -10.49
N ASP A 52 1.81 -5.78 -9.43
CA ASP A 52 1.90 -6.47 -8.16
C ASP A 52 0.79 -6.00 -7.24
N TYR A 53 0.35 -6.88 -6.36
CA TYR A 53 -0.78 -6.65 -5.47
C TYR A 53 -0.43 -7.01 -4.03
N TYR A 54 -0.67 -6.07 -3.13
CA TYR A 54 -0.43 -6.23 -1.70
C TYR A 54 -1.71 -5.97 -0.93
N PRO A 55 -2.20 -6.91 -0.09
CA PRO A 55 -3.38 -6.69 0.72
C PRO A 55 -3.21 -5.45 1.61
N MET A 56 -4.19 -4.53 1.62
CA MET A 56 -4.10 -3.34 2.46
C MET A 56 -4.01 -3.68 3.95
N MET A 57 -4.65 -4.78 4.36
CA MET A 57 -4.60 -5.32 5.72
C MET A 57 -3.18 -5.70 6.17
N ASP A 58 -2.28 -6.05 5.25
CA ASP A 58 -0.88 -6.38 5.58
C ASP A 58 0.00 -5.11 5.67
N LEU A 59 -0.48 -3.98 5.14
CA LEU A 59 0.20 -2.68 5.13
C LEU A 59 -0.27 -1.75 6.25
N VAL A 60 -1.20 -2.20 7.10
CA VAL A 60 -1.69 -1.47 8.27
C VAL A 60 -1.33 -2.21 9.55
N LYS A 61 -1.11 -1.44 10.61
CA LYS A 61 -0.95 -1.97 11.96
C LYS A 61 -1.82 -1.24 12.96
N MET A 62 -2.15 -1.93 14.05
CA MET A 62 -2.87 -1.31 15.15
C MET A 62 -1.99 -0.26 15.83
N SER A 63 -2.51 0.94 16.00
CA SER A 63 -1.79 2.01 16.69
C SER A 63 -1.53 1.64 18.14
N VAL A 64 -0.26 1.69 18.53
CA VAL A 64 0.18 1.49 19.92
C VAL A 64 -0.19 2.68 20.80
N GLU A 65 -0.26 3.87 20.20
CA GLU A 65 -0.61 5.11 20.90
C GLU A 65 -2.14 5.27 21.04
N ASN A 66 -2.90 4.83 20.04
CA ASN A 66 -4.36 4.92 20.01
C ASN A 66 -4.99 3.53 19.78
N PRO A 67 -5.20 2.74 20.85
CA PRO A 67 -5.80 1.41 20.72
C PRO A 67 -7.16 1.45 20.01
N GLY A 68 -7.29 0.66 18.94
CA GLY A 68 -8.50 0.59 18.11
C GLY A 68 -8.45 1.46 16.85
N GLN A 69 -7.36 2.19 16.63
CA GLN A 69 -7.10 2.89 15.37
C GLN A 69 -6.06 2.15 14.54
N TRP A 70 -6.27 2.12 13.23
CA TRP A 70 -5.27 1.65 12.27
C TRP A 70 -4.32 2.78 11.90
N VAL A 71 -3.05 2.45 11.71
CA VAL A 71 -2.02 3.34 11.17
C VAL A 71 -1.22 2.61 10.10
N PRO A 72 -0.61 3.30 9.14
CA PRO A 72 0.26 2.67 8.16
C PRO A 72 1.41 1.91 8.84
N ASP A 73 1.65 0.68 8.40
CA ASP A 73 2.81 -0.09 8.82
C ASP A 73 4.02 0.25 7.96
N MET A 74 4.78 1.25 8.40
CA MET A 74 5.99 1.69 7.71
C MET A 74 7.02 0.57 7.56
N ASP A 75 7.08 -0.39 8.50
CA ASP A 75 8.06 -1.48 8.43
C ASP A 75 7.70 -2.44 7.29
N ALA A 76 6.42 -2.81 7.16
CA ALA A 76 5.91 -3.63 6.07
C ALA A 76 6.03 -2.94 4.70
N ILE A 77 5.74 -1.63 4.64
CA ILE A 77 5.87 -0.83 3.41
C ILE A 77 7.35 -0.74 2.98
N GLU A 78 8.28 -0.58 3.92
CA GLU A 78 9.72 -0.58 3.62
C GLU A 78 10.22 -1.94 3.16
N GLU A 79 9.75 -3.04 3.78
CA GLU A 79 10.07 -4.40 3.36
C GLU A 79 9.55 -4.68 1.94
N MET A 80 8.30 -4.32 1.66
CA MET A 80 7.72 -4.36 0.32
C MET A 80 8.54 -3.55 -0.69
N ALA A 81 8.93 -2.32 -0.33
CA ALA A 81 9.75 -1.48 -1.20
C ALA A 81 11.15 -2.05 -1.45
N ALA A 82 11.68 -2.86 -0.52
CA ALA A 82 13.00 -3.49 -0.64
C ALA A 82 13.03 -4.63 -1.67
N ASP A 83 11.89 -5.26 -1.96
CA ASP A 83 11.77 -6.24 -3.04
C ASP A 83 12.00 -5.62 -4.43
N TYR A 84 11.80 -4.29 -4.54
CA TYR A 84 12.01 -3.54 -5.76
C TYR A 84 13.42 -2.95 -5.81
N VAL A 85 14.25 -3.50 -6.71
CA VAL A 85 15.57 -2.91 -7.02
C VAL A 85 15.38 -1.72 -7.95
N PHE A 86 15.23 -0.52 -7.38
CA PHE A 86 15.27 0.71 -8.14
C PHE A 86 16.71 1.00 -8.58
N THR A 87 17.03 0.75 -9.85
CA THR A 87 18.31 1.20 -10.42
C THR A 87 18.27 2.71 -10.64
N GLU A 88 19.24 3.43 -10.06
CA GLU A 88 19.46 4.89 -10.23
C GLU A 88 19.60 5.32 -11.69
#